data_AF-A0A397UV20-F1
#
_entry.id   AF-A0A397UV20-F1
#
_cell.length_a   1.000
_cell.length_b   1.000
_cell.length_c   1.000
_cell.angle_alpha   90.00
_cell.angle_beta   90.00
_cell.angle_gamma   90.00
#
_symmetry.space_group_name_H-M   'P 1'
#
loop_
_entity.id
_entity.type
_entity.pdbx_description
1 polymer ?
#
loop_
_entity_poly.entity_id
_entity_poly.type
_entity_poly.pdbx_seq_one_letter_code
_entity_poly.pdbx_strand_id
1 'polypeptide(L)'
;MSWYSFFGGNSTNATSGINGALTKTQIALGVQDSAEIFAQDTARSARDLARPDLIKVLIGNSASAVVWLQEGHSQPRTHRGKEMFPEYGPVILSTRGYAADFIEDSLLKKYRPDIYNLPTTNGKHSTGDGHKMVITIGERLLISDMEKVKSSNWIGYPKEPDAKIKFLAAEALRGVGGLLLNSEGKRFCAELGYRDYVTGEIWKTKGSVRLALNSKLQKKLNSIVNIIFGERNWYFCITTKGNKDTFGKKFFHNFPITINDQFHVALMYPVLHYTMDGIDINVESEVRDMQELGGSSLLGCVVNGRVAGDSASRYLFQNLSSATANCQVAMHNKKMLDCWVIANGEVLNTTNFLPAIIIYAATEEFNMLHDKGVV
;
A
#
# COMPACT_ATOMS: atom_id res chain seq x y z
N MET A 1 -13.19 28.45 12.64
CA MET A 1 -13.32 27.06 12.15
C MET A 1 -12.29 26.21 12.88
N SER A 2 -12.74 25.25 13.67
CA SER A 2 -11.87 24.36 14.45
C SER A 2 -11.11 23.44 13.51
N TRP A 3 -9.77 23.43 13.63
CA TRP A 3 -8.89 22.47 12.97
C TRP A 3 -9.07 21.11 13.65
N TYR A 4 -10.09 20.35 13.26
CA TYR A 4 -10.07 18.91 13.51
C TYR A 4 -8.90 18.33 12.72
N SER A 5 -7.87 17.83 13.42
CA SER A 5 -6.84 16.98 12.82
C SER A 5 -7.54 15.79 12.16
N PHE A 6 -7.65 15.82 10.83
CA PHE A 6 -8.33 14.78 10.08
C PHE A 6 -7.44 13.54 10.03
N PHE A 7 -7.85 12.47 10.71
CA PHE A 7 -7.14 11.19 10.71
C PHE A 7 -7.22 10.48 9.36
N GLY A 8 -6.19 9.70 9.02
CA GLY A 8 -6.21 8.75 7.88
C GLY A 8 -5.38 9.14 6.65
N GLY A 9 -4.91 10.39 6.56
CA GLY A 9 -4.03 10.84 5.47
C GLY A 9 -4.61 10.57 4.08
N ASN A 10 -3.80 10.13 3.11
CA ASN A 10 -4.31 9.85 1.76
C ASN A 10 -5.20 8.60 1.67
N SER A 11 -5.30 7.77 2.72
CA SER A 11 -6.10 6.52 2.67
C SER A 11 -7.58 6.83 2.64
N THR A 12 -8.00 7.96 3.19
CA THR A 12 -9.40 8.43 3.14
C THR A 12 -9.82 8.86 1.73
N ASN A 13 -8.85 9.09 0.84
CA ASN A 13 -9.09 9.52 -0.53
C ASN A 13 -9.04 8.35 -1.54
N ALA A 14 -8.92 7.11 -1.07
CA ALA A 14 -8.95 5.93 -1.94
C ALA A 14 -10.38 5.68 -2.44
N THR A 15 -10.56 5.52 -3.76
CA THR A 15 -11.88 5.49 -4.41
C THR A 15 -12.21 4.19 -5.15
N SER A 16 -11.20 3.38 -5.50
CA SER A 16 -11.37 2.24 -6.42
C SER A 16 -11.59 0.90 -5.74
N GLY A 17 -10.88 0.64 -4.64
CA GLY A 17 -10.94 -0.64 -3.93
C GLY A 17 -9.58 -1.10 -3.42
N ILE A 18 -9.59 -2.27 -2.77
CA ILE A 18 -8.42 -2.99 -2.26
C ILE A 18 -8.33 -4.34 -2.96
N ASN A 19 -7.14 -4.70 -3.43
CA ASN A 19 -6.94 -6.00 -4.08
C ASN A 19 -6.89 -7.12 -3.04
N GLY A 20 -7.33 -8.31 -3.42
CA GLY A 20 -7.15 -9.54 -2.65
C GLY A 20 -7.43 -10.73 -3.55
N ALA A 21 -6.76 -11.86 -3.28
CA ALA A 21 -7.03 -13.12 -3.96
C ALA A 21 -7.75 -14.07 -3.00
N LEU A 22 -8.65 -14.90 -3.53
CA LEU A 22 -9.40 -15.91 -2.77
C LEU A 22 -10.17 -15.33 -1.57
N THR A 23 -10.67 -14.11 -1.69
CA THR A 23 -11.49 -13.47 -0.64
C THR A 23 -12.86 -14.14 -0.52
N LYS A 24 -13.47 -14.09 0.67
CA LYS A 24 -14.85 -14.56 0.90
C LYS A 24 -15.83 -13.96 -0.12
N THR A 25 -15.65 -12.67 -0.45
CA THR A 25 -16.47 -11.95 -1.44
C THR A 25 -16.28 -12.49 -2.86
N GLN A 26 -15.05 -12.76 -3.30
CA GLN A 26 -14.80 -13.36 -4.62
C GLN A 26 -15.44 -14.74 -4.74
N ILE A 27 -15.29 -15.59 -3.72
CA ILE A 27 -15.89 -16.92 -3.68
C ILE A 27 -17.42 -16.84 -3.76
N ALA A 28 -18.04 -15.96 -2.96
CA ALA A 28 -19.49 -15.77 -2.96
C ALA A 28 -20.03 -15.26 -4.31
N LEU A 29 -19.23 -14.48 -5.05
CA LEU A 29 -19.59 -13.97 -6.38
C LEU A 29 -19.15 -14.90 -7.54
N GLY A 30 -18.56 -16.06 -7.24
CA GLY A 30 -18.06 -16.99 -8.25
C GLY A 30 -16.88 -16.47 -9.08
N VAL A 31 -16.16 -15.46 -8.57
CA VAL A 31 -14.98 -14.90 -9.24
C VAL A 31 -13.83 -15.89 -9.13
N GLN A 32 -13.43 -16.46 -10.28
CA GLN A 32 -12.28 -17.35 -10.39
C GLN A 32 -10.99 -16.54 -10.33
N ASP A 33 -10.25 -16.68 -9.23
CA ASP A 33 -8.97 -16.00 -8.99
C ASP A 33 -8.03 -16.95 -8.21
N SER A 34 -6.74 -16.65 -8.17
CA SER A 34 -5.76 -17.45 -7.40
C SER A 34 -4.60 -16.61 -6.87
N ALA A 35 -3.93 -17.11 -5.85
CA ALA A 35 -2.73 -16.47 -5.32
C ALA A 35 -1.63 -16.37 -6.39
N GLU A 36 -1.52 -17.38 -7.26
CA GLU A 36 -0.56 -17.44 -8.37
C GLU A 36 -0.86 -16.39 -9.42
N ILE A 37 -2.12 -16.23 -9.82
CA ILE A 37 -2.53 -15.19 -10.78
C ILE A 37 -2.19 -13.81 -10.20
N PHE A 38 -2.54 -13.56 -8.94
CA PHE A 38 -2.24 -12.29 -8.29
C PHE A 38 -0.72 -12.06 -8.15
N ALA A 39 0.07 -13.11 -7.91
CA ALA A 39 1.53 -13.03 -7.85
C ALA A 39 2.14 -12.68 -9.19
N GLN A 40 1.70 -13.35 -10.25
CA GLN A 40 2.18 -13.10 -11.61
C GLN A 40 1.83 -11.69 -12.07
N ASP A 41 0.61 -11.21 -11.80
CA ASP A 41 0.21 -9.86 -12.17
C ASP A 41 0.96 -8.79 -11.38
N THR A 42 1.21 -9.03 -10.09
CA THR A 42 2.00 -8.13 -9.24
C THR A 42 3.46 -8.06 -9.72
N ALA A 43 4.09 -9.21 -9.93
CA ALA A 43 5.47 -9.29 -10.44
C ALA A 43 5.59 -8.66 -11.83
N ARG A 44 4.65 -8.94 -12.74
CA ARG A 44 4.62 -8.34 -14.09
C ARG A 44 4.50 -6.82 -14.04
N SER A 45 3.71 -6.28 -13.11
CA SER A 45 3.56 -4.84 -12.89
C SER A 45 4.82 -4.19 -12.29
N ALA A 46 5.53 -4.93 -11.42
CA ALA A 46 6.78 -4.50 -10.81
C ALA A 46 7.99 -4.60 -11.76
N ARG A 47 7.92 -5.45 -12.79
CA ARG A 47 8.99 -5.69 -13.77
C ARG A 47 10.28 -6.15 -13.07
N ASP A 48 11.40 -5.49 -13.35
CA ASP A 48 12.72 -5.69 -12.78
C ASP A 48 12.81 -5.35 -11.28
N LEU A 49 11.77 -4.71 -10.73
CA LEU A 49 11.72 -4.24 -9.34
C LEU A 49 10.91 -5.17 -8.43
N ALA A 50 10.54 -6.34 -8.95
CA ALA A 50 9.77 -7.31 -8.20
C ALA A 50 10.62 -7.85 -7.05
N ARG A 51 10.15 -7.66 -5.81
CA ARG A 51 10.68 -8.30 -4.59
C ARG A 51 9.83 -9.53 -4.27
N PRO A 52 10.22 -10.76 -4.70
CA PRO A 52 9.35 -11.93 -4.61
C PRO A 52 9.01 -12.31 -3.17
N ASP A 53 9.91 -12.04 -2.23
CA ASP A 53 9.73 -12.19 -0.79
C ASP A 53 8.59 -11.32 -0.27
N LEU A 54 8.59 -10.03 -0.59
CA LEU A 54 7.54 -9.09 -0.18
C LEU A 54 6.22 -9.33 -0.93
N ILE A 55 6.29 -9.71 -2.22
CA ILE A 55 5.11 -10.09 -3.01
C ILE A 55 4.41 -11.31 -2.39
N LYS A 56 5.19 -12.30 -1.92
CA LYS A 56 4.65 -13.48 -1.23
C LYS A 56 3.93 -13.10 0.05
N VAL A 57 4.51 -12.22 0.88
CA VAL A 57 3.86 -11.71 2.10
C VAL A 57 2.57 -10.97 1.77
N LEU A 58 2.61 -10.07 0.78
CA LEU A 58 1.45 -9.28 0.35
C LEU A 58 0.27 -10.18 -0.04
N ILE A 59 0.53 -11.21 -0.85
CA ILE A 59 -0.52 -12.06 -1.42
C ILE A 59 -1.02 -13.06 -0.39
N GLY A 60 -0.10 -13.70 0.35
CA GLY A 60 -0.45 -14.66 1.39
C GLY A 60 -1.30 -14.05 2.50
N ASN A 61 -1.16 -12.75 2.75
CA ASN A 61 -1.96 -12.02 3.74
C ASN A 61 -3.13 -11.22 3.14
N SER A 62 -3.34 -11.26 1.82
CA SER A 62 -4.30 -10.38 1.16
C SER A 62 -5.75 -10.68 1.54
N ALA A 63 -6.15 -11.96 1.52
CA ALA A 63 -7.50 -12.38 1.90
C ALA A 63 -7.81 -12.05 3.38
N SER A 64 -6.88 -12.37 4.28
CA SER A 64 -7.06 -12.13 5.72
C SER A 64 -7.11 -10.64 6.03
N ALA A 65 -6.32 -9.82 5.33
CA ALA A 65 -6.37 -8.37 5.46
C ALA A 65 -7.73 -7.79 5.06
N VAL A 66 -8.31 -8.27 3.95
CA VAL A 66 -9.66 -7.83 3.51
C VAL A 66 -10.72 -8.23 4.53
N VAL A 67 -10.67 -9.47 5.03
CA VAL A 67 -11.62 -9.96 6.05
C VAL A 67 -11.51 -9.14 7.34
N TRP A 68 -10.29 -8.88 7.81
CA TRP A 68 -10.05 -8.08 9.01
C TRP A 68 -10.62 -6.65 8.89
N LEU A 69 -10.54 -6.04 7.71
CA LEU A 69 -11.15 -4.73 7.46
C LEU A 69 -12.69 -4.79 7.45
N GLN A 70 -13.28 -5.88 6.96
CA GLN A 70 -14.74 -6.07 6.92
C GLN A 70 -15.35 -6.29 8.30
N GLU A 71 -14.65 -7.03 9.17
CA GLU A 71 -15.09 -7.30 10.55
C GLU A 71 -14.91 -6.07 11.47
N GLY A 72 -14.11 -5.10 11.02
CA GLY A 72 -13.86 -3.86 11.70
C GLY A 72 -12.74 -3.99 12.73
N HIS A 73 -12.02 -2.90 12.92
CA HIS A 73 -11.01 -2.78 13.95
C HIS A 73 -11.17 -1.44 14.66
N SER A 74 -11.11 -1.42 15.98
CA SER A 74 -11.01 -0.18 16.74
C SER A 74 -10.24 -0.48 18.00
N GLN A 75 -9.03 0.06 18.07
CA GLN A 75 -8.27 0.14 19.31
C GLN A 75 -8.25 1.60 19.77
N PRO A 76 -8.28 1.86 21.09
CA PRO A 76 -8.12 3.21 21.62
C PRO A 76 -6.85 3.84 21.04
N ARG A 77 -7.01 5.00 20.40
CA ARG A 77 -5.87 5.75 19.88
C ARG A 77 -5.38 6.68 20.98
N THR A 78 -4.13 6.55 21.38
CA THR A 78 -3.49 7.54 22.23
C THR A 78 -2.98 8.66 21.33
N HIS A 79 -3.47 9.87 21.57
CA HIS A 79 -2.91 11.08 20.96
C HIS A 79 -2.06 11.77 22.01
N ARG A 80 -0.79 12.01 21.71
CA ARG A 80 0.10 12.80 22.56
C ARG A 80 0.03 14.27 22.15
N GLY A 81 0.01 15.18 23.12
CA GLY A 81 -0.01 16.62 22.87
C GLY A 81 1.27 17.11 22.18
N LYS A 82 1.48 18.42 22.17
CA LYS A 82 2.71 19.02 21.60
C LYS A 82 3.98 18.77 22.45
N GLU A 83 3.86 18.04 23.54
CA GLU A 83 4.93 17.76 24.48
C GLU A 83 5.86 16.66 23.93
N MET A 84 7.16 16.87 24.08
CA MET A 84 8.19 15.89 23.68
C MET A 84 8.48 14.96 24.85
N PHE A 85 8.42 13.64 24.60
CA PHE A 85 8.74 12.62 25.59
C PHE A 85 9.78 11.64 25.00
N PRO A 86 10.76 11.20 25.80
CA PRO A 86 11.60 10.08 25.41
C PRO A 86 10.75 8.80 25.38
N GLU A 87 10.73 8.12 24.24
CA GLU A 87 10.07 6.83 24.06
C GLU A 87 11.12 5.73 23.89
N TYR A 88 10.86 4.57 24.50
CA TYR A 88 11.73 3.41 24.44
C TYR A 88 10.97 2.23 23.84
N GLY A 89 11.61 1.51 22.90
CA GLY A 89 11.02 0.35 22.23
C GLY A 89 10.94 0.51 20.71
N PRO A 90 10.27 -0.43 20.02
CA PRO A 90 10.17 -0.42 18.58
C PRO A 90 9.34 0.77 18.08
N VAL A 91 9.81 1.44 17.03
CA VAL A 91 9.12 2.55 16.37
C VAL A 91 8.64 2.10 15.00
N ILE A 92 7.32 2.18 14.75
CA ILE A 92 6.72 1.84 13.46
C ILE A 92 6.46 3.12 12.66
N LEU A 93 7.09 3.24 11.50
CA LEU A 93 6.88 4.36 10.59
C LEU A 93 5.78 4.04 9.57
N SER A 94 4.65 4.74 9.68
CA SER A 94 3.50 4.61 8.78
C SER A 94 3.15 5.95 8.09
N THR A 95 4.19 6.69 7.72
CA THR A 95 4.13 8.12 7.36
C THR A 95 3.92 8.42 5.87
N ARG A 96 3.75 7.38 5.03
CA ARG A 96 3.59 7.48 3.57
C ARG A 96 4.77 8.17 2.84
N GLY A 97 4.59 8.34 1.54
CA GLY A 97 5.55 8.97 0.63
C GLY A 97 5.48 10.49 0.54
N TYR A 98 6.14 11.01 -0.50
CA TYR A 98 6.50 12.43 -0.63
C TYR A 98 5.96 13.10 -1.91
N ALA A 99 4.91 12.56 -2.52
CA ALA A 99 4.32 13.08 -3.76
C ALA A 99 3.62 14.46 -3.62
N ALA A 100 3.62 15.07 -2.44
CA ALA A 100 3.20 16.46 -2.20
C ALA A 100 4.34 17.36 -1.68
N ASP A 101 5.58 16.88 -1.72
CA ASP A 101 6.75 17.62 -1.25
C ASP A 101 7.23 18.62 -2.32
N PHE A 102 6.73 19.86 -2.25
CA PHE A 102 7.03 20.95 -3.21
C PHE A 102 7.89 22.06 -2.60
N ILE A 103 8.70 21.73 -1.61
CA ILE A 103 9.71 22.65 -1.09
C ILE A 103 11.01 22.49 -1.87
N GLU A 104 11.89 23.49 -1.78
CA GLU A 104 13.16 23.52 -2.52
C GLU A 104 14.07 22.32 -2.21
N ASP A 105 14.17 21.91 -0.94
CA ASP A 105 14.95 20.75 -0.50
C ASP A 105 14.08 19.47 -0.40
N SER A 106 13.13 19.32 -1.34
CA SER A 106 12.25 18.16 -1.35
C SER A 106 12.92 16.93 -1.96
N LEU A 107 12.51 15.75 -1.49
CA LEU A 107 12.91 14.49 -2.11
C LEU A 107 12.43 14.41 -3.56
N LEU A 108 11.23 14.94 -3.84
CA LEU A 108 10.69 15.00 -5.19
C LEU A 108 11.57 15.82 -6.14
N LYS A 109 11.99 17.03 -5.74
CA LYS A 109 12.85 17.88 -6.58
C LYS A 109 14.23 17.26 -6.77
N LYS A 110 14.79 16.65 -5.72
CA LYS A 110 16.10 16.00 -5.74
C LYS A 110 16.17 14.85 -6.74
N TYR A 111 15.15 14.00 -6.78
CA TYR A 111 15.19 12.75 -7.55
C TYR A 111 14.35 12.76 -8.84
N ARG A 112 13.33 13.61 -8.94
CA ARG A 112 12.45 13.73 -10.11
C ARG A 112 12.11 15.19 -10.47
N PRO A 113 13.13 16.02 -10.77
CA PRO A 113 12.93 17.41 -11.14
C PRO A 113 12.08 17.59 -12.41
N ASP A 114 12.08 16.59 -13.31
CA ASP A 114 11.31 16.55 -14.56
C ASP A 114 9.79 16.60 -14.35
N ILE A 115 9.29 16.11 -13.21
CA ILE A 115 7.87 16.07 -12.87
C ILE A 115 7.50 16.88 -11.62
N TYR A 116 8.46 17.58 -11.02
CA TYR A 116 8.28 18.40 -9.81
C TYR A 116 7.14 19.41 -9.94
N ASN A 117 6.98 20.01 -11.13
CA ASN A 117 5.97 21.04 -11.36
C ASN A 117 4.55 20.48 -11.54
N LEU A 118 4.40 19.17 -11.73
CA LEU A 118 3.07 18.56 -11.90
C LEU A 118 2.19 18.79 -10.66
N PRO A 119 0.86 18.89 -10.85
CA PRO A 119 -0.08 18.84 -9.72
C PRO A 119 -0.06 17.46 -9.06
N THR A 120 -0.52 17.38 -7.80
CA THR A 120 -0.57 16.12 -7.04
C THR A 120 -2.00 15.74 -6.64
N THR A 121 -2.23 14.47 -6.38
CA THR A 121 -3.50 13.98 -5.78
C THR A 121 -3.40 13.79 -4.28
N ASN A 122 -2.24 14.09 -3.70
CA ASN A 122 -1.93 13.86 -2.30
C ASN A 122 -2.28 15.10 -1.48
N GLY A 123 -2.67 14.89 -0.21
CA GLY A 123 -2.82 15.99 0.74
C GLY A 123 -1.46 16.62 1.07
N LYS A 124 -1.50 17.86 1.59
CA LYS A 124 -0.31 18.66 1.91
C LYS A 124 0.64 18.01 2.91
N HIS A 125 0.18 17.00 3.65
CA HIS A 125 0.95 16.25 4.64
C HIS A 125 1.87 15.17 4.04
N SER A 126 1.78 14.88 2.74
CA SER A 126 2.57 13.81 2.10
C SER A 126 3.94 14.34 1.65
N THR A 127 4.78 14.72 2.61
CA THR A 127 6.07 15.43 2.41
C THR A 127 7.31 14.58 2.66
N GLY A 128 7.14 13.28 2.94
CA GLY A 128 8.26 12.36 3.13
C GLY A 128 8.98 12.48 4.47
N ASP A 129 8.36 13.04 5.49
CA ASP A 129 9.03 13.34 6.77
C ASP A 129 9.65 12.08 7.40
N GLY A 130 8.96 10.94 7.35
CA GLY A 130 9.54 9.67 7.83
C GLY A 130 10.72 9.18 7.00
N HIS A 131 10.73 9.45 5.68
CA HIS A 131 11.88 9.14 4.84
C HIS A 131 13.06 10.03 5.23
N LYS A 132 12.84 11.34 5.38
CA LYS A 132 13.86 12.31 5.79
C LYS A 132 14.45 11.95 7.17
N MET A 133 13.60 11.54 8.10
CA MET A 133 14.02 11.08 9.43
C MET A 133 14.94 9.86 9.35
N VAL A 134 14.56 8.85 8.57
CA VAL A 134 15.36 7.63 8.39
C VAL A 134 16.68 7.92 7.66
N ILE A 135 16.67 8.77 6.63
CA ILE A 135 17.90 9.23 5.95
C ILE A 135 18.85 9.91 6.95
N THR A 136 18.31 10.76 7.83
CA THR A 136 19.10 11.52 8.80
C THR A 136 19.73 10.61 9.86
N ILE A 137 18.98 9.61 10.36
CA ILE A 137 19.48 8.67 11.38
C ILE A 137 20.49 7.68 10.80
N GLY A 138 20.34 7.32 9.52
CA GLY A 138 21.15 6.30 8.90
C GLY A 138 22.45 6.77 8.23
N GLU A 139 22.62 8.07 7.94
CA GLU A 139 23.69 8.73 7.12
C GLU A 139 24.05 8.08 5.76
N ARG A 140 23.64 6.83 5.49
CA ARG A 140 24.09 5.95 4.41
C ARG A 140 23.00 5.07 3.83
N LEU A 141 21.74 5.32 4.17
CA LEU A 141 20.61 4.73 3.46
C LEU A 141 20.59 5.35 2.06
N LEU A 142 21.36 4.73 1.17
CA LEU A 142 21.23 4.90 -0.26
C LEU A 142 19.81 4.47 -0.58
N ILE A 143 18.91 5.45 -0.72
CA ILE A 143 17.62 5.15 -1.33
C ILE A 143 17.89 4.98 -2.81
N SER A 144 18.33 3.78 -3.18
CA SER A 144 18.38 3.35 -4.57
C SER A 144 16.96 3.47 -5.10
N ASP A 145 16.83 4.25 -6.16
CA ASP A 145 15.63 4.36 -7.00
C ASP A 145 14.49 5.29 -6.55
N MET A 146 14.82 6.41 -5.92
CA MET A 146 13.90 7.54 -5.73
C MET A 146 13.44 8.20 -7.05
N GLU A 147 13.94 7.75 -8.20
CA GLU A 147 13.43 8.13 -9.52
C GLU A 147 12.03 7.54 -9.80
N LYS A 148 11.53 6.64 -8.93
CA LYS A 148 10.30 5.84 -9.16
C LYS A 148 9.01 6.49 -8.67
N VAL A 149 8.93 7.82 -8.77
CA VAL A 149 7.67 8.55 -8.62
C VAL A 149 6.77 8.24 -9.82
N LYS A 150 5.68 7.51 -9.57
CA LYS A 150 4.64 7.22 -10.56
C LYS A 150 3.71 8.42 -10.69
N SER A 151 3.78 9.06 -11.85
CA SER A 151 2.68 9.88 -12.35
C SER A 151 1.49 8.99 -12.69
N SER A 152 0.29 9.50 -12.47
CA SER A 152 -0.97 8.90 -12.91
C SER A 152 -1.73 9.89 -13.78
N ASN A 153 -2.83 9.43 -14.36
CA ASN A 153 -3.71 10.26 -15.17
C ASN A 153 -4.85 10.77 -14.31
N TRP A 154 -5.02 12.09 -14.29
CA TRP A 154 -6.07 12.77 -13.56
C TRP A 154 -7.12 13.35 -14.49
N ILE A 155 -8.32 13.53 -13.93
CA ILE A 155 -9.44 14.17 -14.61
C ILE A 155 -9.57 15.63 -14.16
N GLY A 156 -9.21 16.53 -15.06
CA GLY A 156 -9.58 17.95 -15.13
C GLY A 156 -10.93 18.30 -14.53
N TYR A 157 -10.94 18.80 -13.30
CA TYR A 157 -12.12 19.51 -12.77
C TYR A 157 -12.22 20.90 -13.42
N PRO A 158 -13.28 21.20 -14.19
CA PRO A 158 -13.34 22.43 -14.98
C PRO A 158 -13.34 23.72 -14.15
N LYS A 159 -13.76 23.67 -12.88
CA LYS A 159 -13.84 24.88 -12.04
C LYS A 159 -12.50 25.30 -11.45
N GLU A 160 -11.54 24.38 -11.33
CA GLU A 160 -10.24 24.64 -10.70
C GLU A 160 -9.09 24.00 -11.51
N PRO A 161 -8.87 24.46 -12.76
CA PRO A 161 -7.88 23.89 -13.65
C PRO A 161 -6.45 24.02 -13.10
N ASP A 162 -6.15 25.08 -12.32
CA ASP A 162 -4.80 25.37 -11.81
C ASP A 162 -4.55 24.92 -10.37
N ALA A 163 -5.54 24.33 -9.69
CA ALA A 163 -5.36 23.81 -8.33
C ALA A 163 -4.18 22.83 -8.25
N LYS A 164 -3.28 23.00 -7.26
CA LYS A 164 -2.13 22.10 -7.10
C LYS A 164 -2.55 20.69 -6.64
N ILE A 165 -3.61 20.58 -5.84
CA ILE A 165 -4.17 19.31 -5.36
C ILE A 165 -5.38 18.92 -6.21
N LYS A 166 -5.42 17.67 -6.67
CA LYS A 166 -6.32 17.17 -7.71
C LYS A 166 -6.98 15.83 -7.33
N PHE A 167 -8.21 15.59 -7.77
CA PHE A 167 -8.98 14.36 -7.45
C PHE A 167 -8.80 13.18 -8.44
N LEU A 168 -8.19 12.07 -8.02
CA LEU A 168 -7.98 10.91 -8.92
C LEU A 168 -9.19 9.97 -9.04
N ALA A 169 -9.72 9.81 -10.25
CA ALA A 169 -10.72 8.76 -10.54
C ALA A 169 -10.63 8.15 -11.95
N ALA A 170 -9.61 8.53 -12.73
CA ALA A 170 -9.51 8.15 -14.14
C ALA A 170 -9.46 6.64 -14.38
N GLU A 171 -8.89 5.87 -13.46
CA GLU A 171 -8.73 4.42 -13.63
C GLU A 171 -10.06 3.66 -13.48
N ALA A 172 -10.82 3.95 -12.43
CA ALA A 172 -12.15 3.37 -12.24
C ALA A 172 -13.07 3.72 -13.42
N LEU A 173 -13.02 4.98 -13.87
CA LEU A 173 -13.83 5.45 -15.00
C LEU A 173 -13.42 4.81 -16.34
N ARG A 174 -12.13 4.63 -16.61
CA ARG A 174 -11.64 3.84 -17.76
C ARG A 174 -12.06 2.37 -17.66
N GLY A 175 -12.01 1.79 -16.47
CA GLY A 175 -12.37 0.40 -16.16
C GLY A 175 -13.83 0.07 -16.46
N VAL A 176 -14.76 0.97 -16.12
CA VAL A 176 -16.19 0.76 -16.41
C VAL A 176 -16.56 0.95 -17.88
N GLY A 177 -15.69 1.58 -18.68
CA GLY A 177 -15.91 1.76 -20.11
C GLY A 177 -15.58 3.15 -20.67
N GLY A 178 -15.04 4.06 -19.85
CA GLY A 178 -14.58 5.37 -20.32
C GLY A 178 -13.49 5.27 -21.38
N LEU A 179 -13.49 6.23 -22.30
CA LEU A 179 -12.58 6.32 -23.45
C LEU A 179 -11.71 7.56 -23.35
N LEU A 180 -10.46 7.45 -23.81
CA LEU A 180 -9.56 8.60 -23.91
C LEU A 180 -9.53 9.10 -25.35
N LEU A 181 -9.86 10.38 -25.53
CA LEU A 181 -9.96 11.04 -26.82
C LEU A 181 -8.95 12.19 -26.89
N ASN A 182 -8.28 12.34 -28.03
CA ASN A 182 -7.43 13.48 -28.32
C ASN A 182 -8.26 14.72 -28.72
N SER A 183 -7.58 15.79 -29.12
CA SER A 183 -8.19 17.05 -29.57
C SER A 183 -9.05 16.90 -30.85
N GLU A 184 -8.83 15.86 -31.64
CA GLU A 184 -9.63 15.50 -32.82
C GLU A 184 -10.81 14.57 -32.51
N GLY A 185 -11.02 14.21 -31.24
CA GLY A 185 -12.06 13.27 -30.82
C GLY A 185 -11.74 11.80 -31.14
N LYS A 186 -10.48 11.48 -31.47
CA LYS A 186 -10.03 10.10 -31.77
C LYS A 186 -9.40 9.43 -30.57
N ARG A 187 -9.60 8.12 -30.44
CA ARG A 187 -8.84 7.28 -29.50
C ARG A 187 -7.39 7.16 -29.96
N PHE A 188 -6.48 7.12 -29.00
CA PHE A 188 -5.04 7.11 -29.27
C PHE A 188 -4.27 6.07 -28.44
N CYS A 189 -4.89 5.40 -27.48
CA CYS A 189 -4.21 4.40 -26.65
C CYS A 189 -5.18 3.34 -26.08
N ALA A 190 -4.63 2.22 -25.61
CA ALA A 190 -5.35 1.24 -24.80
C ALA A 190 -5.61 1.79 -23.39
N GLU A 191 -6.86 2.14 -23.09
CA GLU A 191 -7.22 2.82 -21.83
C GLU A 191 -7.09 1.95 -20.58
N LEU A 192 -6.88 0.64 -20.71
CA LEU A 192 -6.66 -0.27 -19.59
C LEU A 192 -5.19 -0.69 -19.45
N GLY A 193 -4.28 -0.06 -20.19
CA GLY A 193 -2.85 -0.28 -20.06
C GLY A 193 -2.28 0.25 -18.74
N TYR A 194 -1.02 -0.10 -18.48
CA TYR A 194 -0.28 0.40 -17.31
C TYR A 194 -0.20 1.93 -17.27
N ARG A 195 -0.08 2.50 -16.07
CA ARG A 195 -0.13 3.95 -15.87
C ARG A 195 0.98 4.69 -16.62
N ASP A 196 2.20 4.15 -16.59
CA ASP A 196 3.36 4.69 -17.33
C ASP A 196 3.09 4.73 -18.84
N TYR A 197 2.53 3.66 -19.41
CA TYR A 197 2.12 3.61 -20.81
C TYR A 197 1.06 4.67 -21.14
N VAL A 198 -0.06 4.68 -20.42
CA VAL A 198 -1.17 5.60 -20.74
C VAL A 198 -0.75 7.06 -20.52
N THR A 199 0.01 7.35 -19.46
CA THR A 199 0.58 8.69 -19.25
C THR A 199 1.54 9.04 -20.38
N GLY A 200 2.44 8.13 -20.80
CA GLY A 200 3.35 8.37 -21.94
C GLY A 200 2.60 8.70 -23.23
N GLU A 201 1.51 7.99 -23.53
CA GLU A 201 0.67 8.29 -24.71
C GLU A 201 -0.04 9.65 -24.61
N ILE A 202 -0.44 10.08 -23.40
CA ILE A 202 -0.98 11.42 -23.18
C ILE A 202 0.08 12.49 -23.44
N TRP A 203 1.33 12.29 -23.00
CA TRP A 203 2.42 13.24 -23.23
C TRP A 203 2.79 13.36 -24.71
N LYS A 204 2.68 12.28 -25.49
CA LYS A 204 2.88 12.29 -26.94
C LYS A 204 1.74 12.98 -27.69
N THR A 205 0.55 13.08 -27.09
CA THR A 205 -0.64 13.64 -27.73
C THR A 205 -0.56 15.16 -27.77
N LYS A 206 -0.72 15.74 -28.97
CA LYS A 206 -0.79 17.19 -29.15
C LYS A 206 -2.18 17.72 -28.76
N GLY A 207 -2.21 18.70 -27.85
CA GLY A 207 -3.43 19.36 -27.41
C GLY A 207 -4.13 18.66 -26.26
N SER A 208 -5.39 19.02 -26.02
CA SER A 208 -6.16 18.53 -24.87
C SER A 208 -6.62 17.09 -25.03
N VAL A 209 -6.38 16.28 -24.00
CA VAL A 209 -6.95 14.93 -23.87
C VAL A 209 -8.25 15.01 -23.07
N ARG A 210 -9.24 14.20 -23.46
CA ARG A 210 -10.55 14.11 -22.82
C ARG A 210 -10.86 12.68 -22.42
N LEU A 211 -11.40 12.49 -21.23
CA LEU A 211 -12.08 11.26 -20.84
C LEU A 211 -13.56 11.40 -21.15
N ALA A 212 -14.10 10.51 -21.98
CA ALA A 212 -15.51 10.44 -22.31
C ALA A 212 -16.15 9.19 -21.68
N LEU A 213 -17.23 9.39 -20.92
CA LEU A 213 -18.00 8.33 -20.27
C LEU A 213 -19.46 8.42 -20.72
N ASN A 214 -20.00 7.34 -21.28
CA ASN A 214 -21.40 7.27 -21.69
C ASN A 214 -22.32 7.39 -20.45
N SER A 215 -23.35 8.24 -20.51
CA SER A 215 -24.27 8.49 -19.39
C SER A 215 -25.01 7.24 -18.92
N LYS A 216 -25.16 6.22 -19.77
CA LYS A 216 -25.70 4.90 -19.36
C LYS A 216 -24.81 4.20 -18.30
N LEU A 217 -23.52 4.54 -18.21
CA LEU A 217 -22.58 4.01 -17.21
C LEU A 217 -22.57 4.79 -15.89
N GLN A 218 -23.17 5.98 -15.86
CA GLN A 218 -23.18 6.85 -14.67
C GLN A 218 -23.73 6.12 -13.44
N LYS A 219 -24.81 5.34 -13.61
CA LYS A 219 -25.50 4.63 -12.53
C LYS A 219 -24.59 3.77 -11.65
N LYS A 220 -23.50 3.20 -12.21
CA LYS A 220 -22.56 2.35 -11.45
C LYS A 220 -21.57 3.16 -10.60
N LEU A 221 -21.35 4.44 -10.91
CA LEU A 221 -20.37 5.32 -10.26
C LEU A 221 -20.96 6.71 -9.98
N ASN A 222 -22.25 6.77 -9.62
CA ASN A 222 -23.00 8.03 -9.47
C ASN A 222 -22.28 9.07 -8.59
N SER A 223 -21.74 8.63 -7.45
CA SER A 223 -20.99 9.50 -6.52
C SER A 223 -19.77 10.14 -7.18
N ILE A 224 -18.97 9.34 -7.90
CA ILE A 224 -17.75 9.79 -8.58
C ILE A 224 -18.09 10.67 -9.79
N VAL A 225 -19.09 10.30 -10.59
CA VAL A 225 -19.47 11.05 -11.78
C VAL A 225 -20.01 12.44 -11.41
N ASN A 226 -20.84 12.53 -10.38
CA ASN A 226 -21.40 13.82 -9.94
C ASN A 226 -20.31 14.76 -9.41
N ILE A 227 -19.29 14.23 -8.72
CA ILE A 227 -18.14 15.02 -8.24
C ILE A 227 -17.35 15.60 -9.42
N ILE A 228 -17.17 14.82 -10.50
CA ILE A 228 -16.23 15.15 -11.57
C ILE A 228 -16.85 15.99 -12.68
N PHE A 229 -18.04 15.63 -13.16
CA PHE A 229 -18.53 16.11 -14.46
C PHE A 229 -19.54 17.27 -14.36
N GLY A 230 -20.26 17.41 -13.24
CA GLY A 230 -21.39 18.36 -13.14
C GLY A 230 -22.46 18.12 -14.24
N GLU A 231 -23.42 19.04 -14.38
CA GLU A 231 -24.49 18.95 -15.39
C GLU A 231 -24.04 19.44 -16.79
N ARG A 232 -23.00 18.84 -17.39
CA ARG A 232 -22.61 19.18 -18.77
C ARG A 232 -22.56 17.95 -19.67
N ASN A 233 -23.50 17.92 -20.63
CA ASN A 233 -23.59 16.90 -21.66
C ASN A 233 -22.84 17.35 -22.92
N TRP A 234 -22.05 16.45 -23.51
CA TRP A 234 -21.43 16.65 -24.81
C TRP A 234 -21.69 15.43 -25.71
N TYR A 235 -21.80 15.65 -27.01
CA TYR A 235 -22.08 14.61 -28.01
C TYR A 235 -20.81 14.25 -28.78
N PHE A 236 -20.52 12.96 -28.94
CA PHE A 236 -19.37 12.46 -29.70
C PHE A 236 -19.77 11.29 -30.60
N CYS A 237 -19.10 11.19 -31.75
CA CYS A 237 -19.21 10.05 -32.64
C CYS A 237 -18.14 9.02 -32.28
N ILE A 238 -18.55 7.85 -31.78
CA ILE A 238 -17.66 6.70 -31.59
C ILE A 238 -18.24 5.55 -32.40
N THR A 239 -17.61 5.24 -33.55
CA THR A 239 -17.97 4.07 -34.34
C THR A 239 -17.13 2.88 -33.90
N THR A 240 -17.75 1.83 -33.36
CA THR A 240 -17.17 0.49 -33.44
C THR A 240 -18.15 -0.41 -34.17
N LYS A 241 -17.98 -0.55 -35.48
CA LYS A 241 -18.65 -1.62 -36.22
C LYS A 241 -17.92 -2.94 -35.92
N GLY A 242 -18.60 -3.87 -35.25
CA GLY A 242 -18.47 -5.33 -35.43
C GLY A 242 -17.11 -6.04 -35.38
N ASN A 243 -16.00 -5.36 -35.08
CA ASN A 243 -14.65 -5.93 -35.14
C ASN A 243 -13.89 -5.68 -33.85
N LYS A 244 -12.90 -6.55 -33.57
CA LYS A 244 -11.95 -6.45 -32.45
C LYS A 244 -11.56 -4.98 -32.21
N ASP A 245 -11.58 -4.55 -30.95
CA ASP A 245 -11.15 -3.21 -30.58
C ASP A 245 -9.76 -2.89 -31.11
N THR A 246 -9.61 -1.71 -31.72
CA THR A 246 -8.34 -1.28 -32.33
C THR A 246 -7.18 -1.20 -31.33
N PHE A 247 -7.49 -1.09 -30.03
CA PHE A 247 -6.50 -1.06 -28.95
C PHE A 247 -6.64 -2.25 -27.98
N GLY A 248 -7.39 -3.29 -28.35
CA GLY A 248 -7.52 -4.53 -27.58
C GLY A 248 -8.19 -4.36 -26.21
N LYS A 249 -8.97 -3.30 -25.97
CA LYS A 249 -9.72 -3.12 -24.73
C LYS A 249 -10.67 -4.32 -24.55
N LYS A 250 -10.59 -4.96 -23.38
CA LYS A 250 -11.33 -6.20 -23.09
C LYS A 250 -12.73 -5.96 -22.54
N PHE A 251 -12.91 -4.84 -21.83
CA PHE A 251 -14.15 -4.55 -21.11
C PHE A 251 -14.91 -3.39 -21.74
N PHE A 252 -16.09 -3.73 -22.24
CA PHE A 252 -16.99 -2.86 -22.99
C PHE A 252 -18.42 -3.00 -22.48
N HIS A 253 -18.64 -2.60 -21.24
CA HIS A 253 -19.89 -2.92 -20.54
C HIS A 253 -21.17 -2.35 -21.18
N ASN A 254 -21.08 -1.38 -22.10
CA ASN A 254 -22.22 -0.65 -22.67
C ASN A 254 -22.20 -0.54 -24.20
N PHE A 255 -21.60 -1.51 -24.90
CA PHE A 255 -21.71 -1.56 -26.36
C PHE A 255 -23.05 -2.15 -26.82
N PRO A 256 -23.60 -1.71 -27.96
CA PRO A 256 -23.05 -0.70 -28.87
C PRO A 256 -23.28 0.74 -28.37
N ILE A 257 -22.28 1.60 -28.58
CA ILE A 257 -22.36 3.05 -28.39
C ILE A 257 -22.90 3.68 -29.68
N THR A 258 -23.82 4.63 -29.57
CA THR A 258 -24.39 5.35 -30.74
C THR A 258 -24.08 6.84 -30.70
N ILE A 259 -24.13 7.51 -31.86
CA ILE A 259 -23.90 8.97 -31.97
C ILE A 259 -24.92 9.81 -31.17
N ASN A 260 -26.09 9.25 -30.89
CA ASN A 260 -27.14 9.90 -30.11
C ASN A 260 -27.00 9.66 -28.60
N ASP A 261 -26.02 8.88 -28.16
CA ASP A 261 -25.77 8.69 -26.74
C ASP A 261 -25.23 9.99 -26.12
N GLN A 262 -25.61 10.23 -24.86
CA GLN A 262 -25.06 11.32 -24.07
C GLN A 262 -23.76 10.89 -23.39
N PHE A 263 -22.81 11.81 -23.30
CA PHE A 263 -21.53 11.58 -22.63
C PHE A 263 -21.22 12.67 -21.62
N HIS A 264 -20.65 12.21 -20.52
CA HIS A 264 -19.91 13.00 -19.56
C HIS A 264 -18.47 13.12 -20.02
N VAL A 265 -17.96 14.35 -20.13
CA VAL A 265 -16.61 14.61 -20.63
C VAL A 265 -15.83 15.52 -19.71
N ALA A 266 -14.57 15.16 -19.48
CA ALA A 266 -13.67 15.94 -18.67
C ALA A 266 -12.25 15.90 -19.25
N LEU A 267 -11.50 16.98 -19.01
CA LEU A 267 -10.12 17.09 -19.47
C LEU A 267 -9.23 16.12 -18.70
N MET A 268 -8.13 15.69 -19.30
CA MET A 268 -7.18 14.77 -18.68
C MET A 268 -5.80 15.40 -18.63
N TYR A 269 -5.15 15.31 -17.48
CA TYR A 269 -3.78 15.78 -17.28
C TYR A 269 -2.96 14.80 -16.45
N PRO A 270 -1.64 14.72 -16.67
CA PRO A 270 -0.73 14.00 -15.77
C PRO A 270 -0.71 14.64 -14.38
N VAL A 271 -0.68 13.81 -13.34
CA VAL A 271 -0.52 14.23 -11.94
C VAL A 271 0.47 13.33 -11.21
N LEU A 272 1.11 13.87 -10.19
CA LEU A 272 1.79 13.10 -9.16
C LEU A 272 0.75 12.37 -8.32
N HIS A 273 0.93 11.08 -8.16
CA HIS A 273 0.01 10.29 -7.36
C HIS A 273 0.74 9.45 -6.32
N TYR A 274 1.85 8.83 -6.72
CA TYR A 274 2.38 7.72 -5.95
C TYR A 274 3.90 7.66 -6.00
N THR A 275 4.56 7.53 -4.85
CA THR A 275 5.99 7.17 -4.75
C THR A 275 6.03 5.67 -4.48
N MET A 276 6.45 4.89 -5.47
CA MET A 276 6.55 3.43 -5.31
C MET A 276 7.72 3.04 -4.42
N ASP A 277 8.68 3.94 -4.33
CA ASP A 277 9.79 3.96 -3.45
C ASP A 277 9.42 4.27 -2.00
N GLY A 278 10.37 4.00 -1.11
CA GLY A 278 10.11 3.66 0.28
C GLY A 278 11.38 3.24 1.01
N ILE A 279 11.27 3.14 2.33
CA ILE A 279 12.31 2.58 3.20
C ILE A 279 12.38 1.06 2.95
N ASP A 280 13.59 0.50 2.89
CA ASP A 280 13.77 -0.95 2.70
C ASP A 280 13.42 -1.74 3.94
N ILE A 281 12.67 -2.82 3.72
CA ILE A 281 12.16 -3.68 4.76
C ILE A 281 12.33 -5.16 4.41
N ASN A 282 12.51 -5.97 5.46
CA ASN A 282 12.37 -7.42 5.36
C ASN A 282 10.89 -7.86 5.38
N VAL A 283 10.68 -9.18 5.35
CA VAL A 283 9.33 -9.78 5.38
C VAL A 283 8.65 -9.64 6.75
N GLU A 284 9.39 -9.18 7.77
CA GLU A 284 8.97 -8.83 9.12
C GLU A 284 8.68 -7.33 9.30
N SER A 285 8.76 -6.53 8.21
CA SER A 285 8.60 -5.06 8.20
C SER A 285 9.67 -4.28 8.99
N GLU A 286 10.84 -4.87 9.22
CA GLU A 286 11.98 -4.24 9.88
C GLU A 286 12.87 -3.54 8.86
N VAL A 287 13.38 -2.36 9.20
CA VAL A 287 14.25 -1.57 8.31
C VAL A 287 15.58 -2.30 8.11
N ARG A 288 15.96 -2.52 6.85
CA ARG A 288 17.24 -3.15 6.47
C ARG A 288 18.34 -2.13 6.20
N ASP A 289 19.58 -2.56 6.40
CA ASP A 289 20.77 -1.70 6.22
C ASP A 289 21.08 -1.43 4.73
N MET A 290 20.57 -2.21 3.75
CA MET A 290 20.59 -1.85 2.32
C MET A 290 19.63 -2.68 1.43
N GLN A 291 19.01 -1.95 0.48
CA GLN A 291 18.39 -2.31 -0.82
C GLN A 291 16.93 -2.81 -0.93
N GLU A 292 16.08 -1.85 -1.37
CA GLU A 292 14.79 -1.94 -2.10
C GLU A 292 13.47 -1.79 -1.31
N LEU A 293 12.35 -1.60 -2.01
CA LEU A 293 11.28 -0.71 -1.59
C LEU A 293 10.18 -1.37 -0.73
N GLY A 294 9.94 -0.82 0.47
CA GLY A 294 8.74 -1.07 1.27
C GLY A 294 7.47 -0.55 0.59
N GLY A 295 6.66 -1.48 0.07
CA GLY A 295 5.47 -1.19 -0.73
C GLY A 295 4.44 -0.31 0.01
N SER A 296 3.97 0.71 -0.69
CA SER A 296 3.12 1.74 -0.09
C SER A 296 1.63 1.60 -0.50
N SER A 297 1.28 0.63 -1.36
CA SER A 297 -0.11 0.39 -1.78
C SER A 297 -1.06 0.24 -0.59
N LEU A 298 -2.37 0.50 -0.75
CA LEU A 298 -3.32 0.39 0.38
C LEU A 298 -3.29 -1.01 1.02
N LEU A 299 -3.23 -2.06 0.20
CA LEU A 299 -3.06 -3.44 0.67
C LEU A 299 -1.70 -3.63 1.37
N GLY A 300 -0.62 -3.10 0.78
CA GLY A 300 0.72 -3.13 1.40
C GLY A 300 0.75 -2.43 2.75
N CYS A 301 0.09 -1.29 2.90
CA CYS A 301 0.00 -0.58 4.18
C CYS A 301 -0.70 -1.43 5.26
N VAL A 302 -1.80 -2.11 4.91
CA VAL A 302 -2.53 -2.95 5.85
C VAL A 302 -1.73 -4.19 6.20
N VAL A 303 -1.17 -4.89 5.21
CA VAL A 303 -0.38 -6.10 5.42
C VAL A 303 0.89 -5.77 6.20
N ASN A 304 1.71 -4.85 5.71
CA ASN A 304 2.99 -4.51 6.34
C ASN A 304 2.81 -3.84 7.70
N GLY A 305 1.72 -3.07 7.89
CA GLY A 305 1.37 -2.50 9.19
C GLY A 305 1.01 -3.57 10.22
N ARG A 306 0.27 -4.62 9.82
CA ARG A 306 -0.01 -5.78 10.69
C ARG A 306 1.26 -6.56 11.01
N VAL A 307 2.06 -6.87 10.00
CA VAL A 307 3.35 -7.55 10.17
C VAL A 307 4.28 -6.77 11.10
N ALA A 308 4.38 -5.44 10.93
CA ALA A 308 5.18 -4.58 11.82
C ALA A 308 4.66 -4.61 13.26
N GLY A 309 3.34 -4.58 13.44
CA GLY A 309 2.71 -4.70 14.77
C GLY A 309 3.01 -6.03 15.44
N ASP A 310 2.93 -7.13 14.69
CA ASP A 310 3.25 -8.48 15.18
C ASP A 310 4.74 -8.59 15.53
N SER A 311 5.63 -8.05 14.70
CA SER A 311 7.08 -8.03 14.94
C SER A 311 7.43 -7.20 16.18
N ALA A 312 6.88 -5.99 16.31
CA ALA A 312 7.07 -5.15 17.48
C ALA A 312 6.54 -5.81 18.75
N SER A 313 5.38 -6.46 18.69
CA SER A 313 4.79 -7.16 19.84
C SER A 313 5.63 -8.37 20.25
N ARG A 314 6.15 -9.14 19.28
CA ARG A 314 7.08 -10.26 19.54
C ARG A 314 8.36 -9.77 20.21
N TYR A 315 8.95 -8.68 19.71
CA TYR A 315 10.14 -8.07 20.31
C TYR A 315 9.90 -7.64 21.76
N LEU A 316 8.79 -6.96 22.04
CA LEU A 316 8.43 -6.55 23.40
C LEU A 316 8.19 -7.76 24.32
N PHE A 317 7.48 -8.78 23.83
CA PHE A 317 7.23 -10.00 24.59
C PHE A 317 8.53 -10.76 24.92
N GLN A 318 9.43 -10.89 23.94
CA GLN A 318 10.75 -11.51 24.15
C GLN A 318 11.59 -10.75 25.17
N ASN A 319 11.55 -9.41 25.16
CA ASN A 319 12.27 -8.61 26.15
C ASN A 319 11.65 -8.73 27.55
N LEU A 320 10.33 -8.82 27.65
CA LEU A 320 9.65 -9.07 28.92
C LEU A 320 9.94 -10.47 29.47
N SER A 321 9.90 -11.49 28.62
CA SER A 321 10.24 -12.86 29.02
C SER A 321 11.71 -12.98 29.41
N SER A 322 12.61 -12.34 28.66
CA SER A 322 14.05 -12.30 28.98
C SER A 322 14.32 -11.52 30.26
N ALA A 323 13.63 -10.41 30.52
CA ALA A 323 13.74 -9.70 31.79
C ALA A 323 13.24 -10.56 32.97
N THR A 324 12.15 -11.32 32.77
CA THR A 324 11.62 -12.26 33.77
C THR A 324 12.60 -13.41 34.01
N ALA A 325 13.15 -14.01 32.95
CA ALA A 325 14.16 -15.05 33.02
C ALA A 325 15.44 -14.54 33.70
N ASN A 326 15.91 -13.34 33.38
CA ASN A 326 17.07 -12.72 34.02
C ASN A 326 16.82 -12.44 35.52
N CYS A 327 15.62 -12.00 35.90
CA CYS A 327 15.24 -11.86 37.29
C CYS A 327 15.23 -13.21 38.03
N GLN A 328 14.77 -14.28 37.39
CA GLN A 328 14.76 -15.64 37.96
C GLN A 328 16.19 -16.23 38.03
N VAL A 329 17.02 -16.07 37.00
CA VAL A 329 18.45 -16.42 37.02
C VAL A 329 19.19 -15.68 38.13
N ALA A 330 18.86 -14.41 38.39
CA ALA A 330 19.46 -13.66 39.50
C ALA A 330 19.11 -14.23 40.89
N MET A 331 18.03 -15.02 41.01
CA MET A 331 17.71 -15.77 42.25
C MET A 331 18.61 -17.00 42.43
N HIS A 332 19.28 -17.46 41.37
CA HIS A 332 20.20 -18.60 41.37
C HIS A 332 21.67 -18.16 41.52
N ASN A 333 22.02 -17.66 42.70
CA ASN A 333 23.33 -17.03 42.97
C ASN A 333 24.25 -17.81 43.90
N LYS A 334 23.90 -19.06 44.25
CA LYS A 334 24.67 -19.86 45.21
C LYS A 334 25.77 -20.66 44.50
N LYS A 335 27.03 -20.26 44.70
CA LYS A 335 28.17 -20.98 44.12
C LYS A 335 28.26 -22.41 44.68
N MET A 336 28.36 -23.37 43.75
CA MET A 336 28.64 -24.82 43.89
C MET A 336 27.46 -25.79 44.10
N LEU A 337 26.22 -25.35 44.23
CA LEU A 337 25.06 -26.25 44.40
C LEU A 337 23.80 -25.77 43.65
N ASP A 338 23.94 -24.93 42.64
CA ASP A 338 22.81 -24.31 41.95
C ASP A 338 22.88 -24.62 40.46
N CYS A 339 22.06 -25.57 40.00
CA CYS A 339 21.97 -25.97 38.60
C CYS A 339 20.59 -25.63 38.06
N TRP A 340 20.54 -24.94 36.93
CA TRP A 340 19.31 -24.51 36.28
C TRP A 340 19.49 -24.49 34.77
N VAL A 341 18.38 -24.59 34.05
CA VAL A 341 18.33 -24.50 32.57
C VAL A 341 17.19 -23.59 32.14
N ILE A 342 17.32 -22.96 30.98
CA ILE A 342 16.25 -22.16 30.37
C ILE A 342 15.60 -23.02 29.29
N ALA A 343 14.32 -23.30 29.45
CA ALA A 343 13.50 -24.00 28.46
C ALA A 343 12.22 -23.20 28.23
N ASN A 344 11.89 -22.91 26.96
CA ASN A 344 10.68 -22.15 26.58
C ASN A 344 10.50 -20.79 27.29
N GLY A 345 11.59 -20.14 27.70
CA GLY A 345 11.55 -18.84 28.37
C GLY A 345 11.32 -18.88 29.88
N GLU A 346 11.27 -20.08 30.48
CA GLU A 346 11.18 -20.28 31.93
C GLU A 346 12.50 -20.83 32.48
N VAL A 347 12.89 -20.38 33.68
CA VAL A 347 14.07 -20.91 34.40
C VAL A 347 13.62 -22.11 35.23
N LEU A 348 14.12 -23.29 34.89
CA LEU A 348 13.84 -24.53 35.62
C LEU A 348 15.00 -24.84 36.56
N ASN A 349 14.71 -25.04 37.85
CA ASN A 349 15.70 -25.46 38.84
C ASN A 349 15.97 -26.96 38.71
N THR A 350 17.15 -27.32 38.24
CA THR A 350 17.58 -28.71 38.03
C THR A 350 18.62 -29.17 39.04
N THR A 351 18.80 -28.44 40.14
CA THR A 351 19.83 -28.67 41.17
C THR A 351 19.87 -30.10 41.68
N ASN A 352 18.72 -30.78 41.78
CA ASN A 352 18.61 -32.13 42.33
C ASN A 352 18.73 -33.25 41.27
N PHE A 353 18.95 -32.91 40.00
CA PHE A 353 18.97 -33.87 38.89
C PHE A 353 20.41 -34.19 38.44
N LEU A 354 20.68 -35.47 38.14
CA LEU A 354 22.00 -35.93 37.69
C LEU A 354 22.35 -35.33 36.30
N PRO A 355 23.63 -35.07 35.98
CA PRO A 355 24.04 -34.36 34.76
C PRO A 355 23.54 -34.97 33.44
N ALA A 356 23.36 -36.29 33.38
CA ALA A 356 22.88 -36.99 32.18
C ALA A 356 21.36 -36.83 31.94
N ILE A 357 20.58 -36.53 32.99
CA ILE A 357 19.12 -36.31 32.89
C ILE A 357 18.82 -34.91 32.37
N ILE A 358 19.71 -33.94 32.59
CA ILE A 358 19.53 -32.53 32.23
C ILE A 358 19.44 -32.33 30.70
N ILE A 359 20.21 -33.09 29.92
CA ILE A 359 20.19 -33.02 28.46
C ILE A 359 18.88 -33.62 27.90
N TYR A 360 18.36 -34.68 28.54
CA TYR A 360 17.13 -35.35 28.12
C TYR A 360 15.87 -34.57 28.52
N ALA A 361 15.84 -33.99 29.73
CA ALA A 361 14.70 -33.19 30.20
C ALA A 361 14.49 -31.86 29.42
N ALA A 362 15.51 -31.41 28.69
CA ALA A 362 15.46 -30.22 27.86
C ALA A 362 14.99 -30.48 26.41
N THR A 363 14.67 -31.73 26.04
CA THR A 363 14.23 -32.06 24.67
C THR A 363 12.70 -32.10 24.53
N GLU A 364 12.20 -31.97 23.30
CA GLU A 364 10.76 -32.08 23.02
C GLU A 364 10.22 -33.48 23.35
N GLU A 365 11.03 -34.52 23.20
CA GLU A 365 10.63 -35.91 23.47
C GLU A 365 10.26 -36.16 24.94
N PHE A 366 10.93 -35.48 25.89
CA PHE A 366 10.59 -35.60 27.32
C PHE A 366 9.20 -35.04 27.64
N ASN A 367 8.84 -33.90 27.05
CA ASN A 367 7.54 -33.26 27.23
C ASN A 367 6.37 -34.03 26.60
N MET A 368 6.66 -34.92 25.65
CA MET A 368 5.67 -35.80 25.05
C MET A 368 5.37 -37.04 25.91
N LEU A 369 6.29 -37.42 26.79
CA LEU A 369 6.23 -38.67 27.56
C LEU A 369 5.89 -38.46 29.05
N HIS A 370 6.01 -37.25 29.57
CA HIS A 370 5.83 -36.96 30.99
C HIS A 370 4.92 -35.74 31.23
N ASP A 371 4.05 -35.83 32.24
CA ASP A 371 3.20 -34.72 32.66
C ASP A 371 4.02 -33.57 33.25
N LYS A 372 3.53 -32.33 33.08
CA LYS A 372 4.24 -31.09 33.45
C LYS A 372 4.59 -30.95 34.95
N GLY A 373 4.11 -31.83 35.82
CA GLY A 373 4.38 -31.81 37.26
C GLY A 373 5.49 -32.74 37.74
N VAL A 374 6.21 -33.39 36.81
CA VAL A 374 7.23 -34.41 37.14
C VAL A 374 8.63 -33.82 37.37
N VAL A 375 8.84 -32.52 37.11
CA VAL A 375 10.13 -31.81 37.30
C VAL A 375 10.04 -30.81 38.45
#